data_AF-A0A7J8PT33-F1
#
_entry.id   AF-A0A7J8PT33-F1
#
_cell.length_a   1.000
_cell.length_b   1.000
_cell.length_c   1.000
_cell.angle_alpha   90.00
_cell.angle_beta   90.00
_cell.angle_gamma   90.00
#
_symmetry.space_group_name_H-M   'P 1'
#
loop_
_entity.id
_entity.type
_entity.pdbx_description
1 polymer ?
#
loop_
_entity_poly.entity_id
_entity_poly.type
_entity_poly.pdbx_seq_one_letter_code
_entity_poly.pdbx_strand_id
1 'polypeptide(L)'
;NIEEHSSDSSQLIPQHNYKLDVHALNTRQPGEDRREDTLLKLSHFKRHKRKTLKRVPGKSTTYPFHKPEEHHPPGKDDSKKISNLIGKAAKYASSAKSKKPMAYIPTITNYTQLWWVPNVVVAHQKEGIEAVHLASGRTVCKLHLQEGGLHADINGDGVLDHVQAVGGNGAEQTVISGSMEVLRPCWAVATSGVPVREQLFNASICHHSPFNLFQHGEFYRGFGRSSHVASLEVATPILIPRSDGHRHRKGSHGDVIFLTNRGEVTAYSPGLHGHDAVWQWQLLTDATWSNLPSPSGMMEGGMVVPTFKSISLRVHDNQQMILAAGDQTGVIISPGGSVLTSIDLPAPPSHALIAEDFSNDGLTDLILVTSSGVYGFVQTRQPGALFFSTLVGCLLLVMGVLFVTQHLNSMKGKPRASSGPR
;
A
#
# COMPACT_ATOMS: atom_id res chain seq x y z
N ASN A 1 42.03 35.71 17.02
CA ASN A 1 41.86 36.26 15.66
C ASN A 1 41.82 35.10 14.68
N ILE A 2 40.69 34.37 14.65
CA ILE A 2 40.28 33.43 13.59
C ILE A 2 38.75 33.56 13.54
N GLU A 3 38.25 33.91 12.37
CA GLU A 3 36.93 34.44 12.07
C GLU A 3 35.82 33.38 12.09
N GLU A 4 34.63 33.83 12.52
CA GLU A 4 33.35 33.14 12.34
C GLU A 4 32.99 33.08 10.85
N HIS A 5 32.86 31.88 10.30
CA HIS A 5 32.19 31.69 9.02
C HIS A 5 30.67 31.75 9.19
N SER A 6 30.14 32.95 8.95
CA SER A 6 28.75 33.23 8.62
C SER A 6 28.27 32.34 7.46
N SER A 7 27.33 31.42 7.72
CA SER A 7 26.64 30.64 6.68
C SER A 7 25.66 31.55 5.94
N ASP A 8 26.11 31.98 4.76
CA ASP A 8 25.39 32.81 3.81
C ASP A 8 24.08 32.13 3.38
N SER A 9 22.95 32.73 3.76
CA SER A 9 21.58 32.25 3.51
C SER A 9 21.07 32.57 2.10
N SER A 10 21.98 32.65 1.11
CA SER A 10 21.72 33.26 -0.19
C SER A 10 21.80 32.32 -1.41
N GLN A 11 21.80 31.00 -1.24
CA GLN A 11 21.62 30.04 -2.35
C GLN A 11 20.33 29.21 -2.27
N LEU A 12 19.24 29.82 -1.82
CA LEU A 12 17.91 29.31 -2.14
C LEU A 12 17.62 29.65 -3.62
N ILE A 13 17.88 28.70 -4.52
CA ILE A 13 17.42 28.79 -5.90
C ILE A 13 15.89 28.63 -5.86
N PRO A 14 15.10 29.66 -6.20
CA PRO A 14 13.66 29.51 -6.28
C PRO A 14 13.35 28.48 -7.38
N GLN A 15 12.61 27.42 -7.01
CA GLN A 15 12.06 26.48 -7.98
C GLN A 15 11.07 27.23 -8.89
N HIS A 16 11.56 27.70 -10.03
CA HIS A 16 10.72 28.18 -11.09
C HIS A 16 9.86 27.03 -11.61
N ASN A 17 8.56 27.32 -11.80
CA ASN A 17 7.53 26.50 -12.42
C ASN A 17 8.08 25.64 -13.57
N TYR A 18 8.51 24.41 -13.29
CA TYR A 18 8.64 23.40 -14.33
C TYR A 18 7.22 22.91 -14.62
N LYS A 19 6.65 23.47 -15.70
CA LYS A 19 5.53 22.85 -16.41
C LYS A 19 5.94 21.40 -16.67
N LEU A 20 5.25 20.46 -16.04
CA LEU A 20 5.47 19.03 -16.27
C LEU A 20 5.12 18.75 -17.73
N ASP A 21 6.13 18.73 -18.60
CA ASP A 21 5.95 18.42 -20.01
C ASP A 21 5.89 16.90 -20.15
N VAL A 22 4.72 16.40 -20.52
CA VAL A 22 4.46 14.97 -20.74
C VAL A 22 5.38 14.40 -21.82
N HIS A 23 5.85 15.22 -22.76
CA HIS A 23 6.85 14.79 -23.75
C HIS A 23 8.26 14.70 -23.18
N ALA A 24 8.61 15.52 -22.17
CA ALA A 24 9.90 15.43 -21.49
C ALA A 24 10.01 14.18 -20.60
N LEU A 25 8.90 13.68 -20.05
CA LEU A 25 8.85 12.42 -19.29
C LEU A 25 9.20 11.20 -20.15
N ASN A 26 8.86 11.20 -21.44
CA ASN A 26 9.16 10.10 -22.37
C ASN A 26 10.58 10.16 -22.97
N THR A 27 11.27 11.30 -22.84
CA THR A 27 12.65 11.48 -23.33
C THR A 27 13.72 11.34 -22.24
N ARG A 28 13.32 11.01 -21.01
CA ARG A 28 14.29 10.76 -19.93
C ARG A 28 15.08 9.49 -20.22
N GLN A 29 16.39 9.67 -20.34
CA GLN A 29 17.35 8.58 -20.38
C GLN A 29 17.16 7.69 -19.14
N PRO A 30 17.37 6.37 -19.25
CA PRO A 30 17.23 5.43 -18.14
C PRO A 30 18.36 5.64 -17.12
N GLY A 31 18.26 6.72 -16.33
CA GLY A 31 19.27 7.12 -15.35
C GLY A 31 18.91 8.35 -14.50
N GLU A 32 17.71 8.92 -14.63
CA GLU A 32 17.23 9.92 -13.68
C GLU A 32 16.56 9.19 -12.50
N ASP A 33 17.30 9.08 -11.39
CA ASP A 33 16.96 8.36 -10.16
C ASP A 33 15.47 8.47 -9.79
N ARG A 34 14.78 7.32 -9.72
CA ARG A 34 13.66 7.19 -8.80
C ARG A 34 14.24 7.44 -7.42
N ARG A 35 14.03 8.62 -6.84
CA ARG A 35 14.17 8.74 -5.40
C ARG A 35 13.20 7.73 -4.79
N GLU A 36 13.71 6.82 -3.98
CA GLU A 36 12.94 5.74 -3.36
C GLU A 36 11.77 6.28 -2.51
N ASP A 37 11.84 7.56 -2.13
CA ASP A 37 10.88 8.30 -1.31
C ASP A 37 9.69 8.90 -2.08
N THR A 38 9.66 8.82 -3.42
CA THR A 38 8.66 9.52 -4.23
C THR A 38 7.73 8.56 -4.97
N LEU A 39 6.44 8.60 -4.63
CA LEU A 39 5.39 7.81 -5.30
C LEU A 39 4.39 8.73 -6.00
N LEU A 40 4.25 8.54 -7.32
CA LEU A 40 3.30 9.29 -8.14
C LEU A 40 2.05 8.46 -8.41
N LYS A 41 0.88 9.02 -8.13
CA LYS A 41 -0.41 8.36 -8.34
C LYS A 41 -1.37 9.25 -9.11
N LEU A 42 -1.95 8.72 -10.18
CA LEU A 42 -3.03 9.40 -10.90
C LEU A 42 -4.31 9.39 -10.06
N SER A 43 -4.96 10.55 -9.97
CA SER A 43 -6.20 10.72 -9.20
C SER A 43 -7.16 11.69 -9.87
N HIS A 44 -8.41 11.67 -9.42
CA HIS A 44 -9.44 12.58 -9.87
C HIS A 44 -9.99 13.41 -8.70
N PHE A 45 -9.73 14.72 -8.75
CA PHE A 45 -10.20 15.68 -7.78
C PHE A 45 -11.45 16.37 -8.31
N LYS A 46 -12.54 16.24 -7.56
CA LYS A 46 -13.77 17.01 -7.82
C LYS A 46 -13.75 18.25 -6.95
N ARG A 47 -14.03 19.41 -7.55
CA ARG A 47 -14.26 20.63 -6.77
C ARG A 47 -15.39 20.34 -5.78
N HIS A 48 -15.06 20.39 -4.49
CA HIS A 48 -16.05 20.24 -3.43
C HIS A 48 -17.10 21.34 -3.63
N LYS A 49 -18.38 20.95 -3.75
CA LYS A 49 -19.48 21.91 -3.74
C LYS A 49 -19.55 22.46 -2.33
N ARG A 50 -18.77 23.50 -2.00
CA ARG A 50 -19.02 24.28 -0.79
C ARG A 50 -20.50 24.65 -0.84
N LYS A 51 -21.27 24.32 0.21
CA LYS A 51 -22.54 25.00 0.45
C LYS A 51 -22.19 26.47 0.35
N THR A 52 -22.68 27.15 -0.69
CA THR A 52 -22.61 28.60 -0.75
C THR A 52 -23.29 29.05 0.54
N LEU A 53 -22.50 29.47 1.54
CA LEU A 53 -23.02 30.27 2.64
C LEU A 53 -23.87 31.33 1.97
N LYS A 54 -25.15 31.40 2.33
CA LYS A 54 -26.14 32.30 1.71
C LYS A 54 -25.45 33.65 1.55
N ARG A 55 -25.09 33.98 0.31
CA ARG A 55 -24.56 35.29 -0.02
C ARG A 55 -25.72 36.22 0.30
N VAL A 56 -25.60 36.99 1.38
CA VAL A 56 -26.57 38.04 1.67
C VAL A 56 -26.64 38.87 0.39
N PRO A 57 -27.81 39.02 -0.24
CA PRO A 57 -27.92 39.68 -1.52
C PRO A 57 -27.55 41.16 -1.34
N GLY A 58 -26.30 41.48 -1.63
CA GLY A 58 -25.89 42.85 -1.91
C GLY A 58 -26.62 43.29 -3.18
N LYS A 59 -27.23 44.48 -3.12
CA LYS A 59 -27.99 45.12 -4.20
C LYS A 59 -27.29 44.90 -5.55
N SER A 60 -28.02 44.35 -6.52
CA SER A 60 -27.54 44.23 -7.89
C SER A 60 -27.28 45.63 -8.45
N THR A 61 -26.05 45.93 -8.80
CA THR A 61 -25.74 47.06 -9.67
C THR A 61 -26.25 46.72 -11.07
N THR A 62 -27.30 47.43 -11.48
CA THR A 62 -27.89 47.36 -12.81
C THR A 62 -26.88 47.89 -13.82
N TYR A 63 -26.29 47.03 -14.64
CA TYR A 63 -25.58 47.45 -15.85
C TYR A 63 -26.58 47.55 -17.01
N PRO A 64 -26.62 48.67 -17.76
CA PRO A 64 -27.57 48.87 -18.84
C PRO A 64 -26.99 48.29 -20.14
N PHE A 65 -27.00 46.96 -20.27
CA PHE A 65 -26.83 46.33 -21.58
C PHE A 65 -27.84 45.18 -21.72
N HIS A 66 -28.86 45.42 -22.55
CA HIS A 66 -29.85 44.43 -22.97
C HIS A 66 -29.15 43.32 -23.76
N LYS A 67 -29.24 42.08 -23.29
CA LYS A 67 -29.01 40.91 -24.12
C LYS A 67 -30.34 40.54 -24.79
N PRO A 68 -30.44 40.49 -26.13
CA PRO A 68 -31.67 40.06 -26.77
C PRO A 68 -31.85 38.55 -26.61
N GLU A 69 -33.08 38.15 -26.33
CA GLU A 69 -33.53 36.76 -26.29
C GLU A 69 -33.69 36.26 -27.73
N GLU A 70 -32.86 35.31 -28.14
CA GLU A 70 -32.90 34.71 -29.46
C GLU A 70 -33.87 33.52 -29.45
N HIS A 71 -35.15 33.80 -29.67
CA HIS A 71 -36.11 32.77 -30.05
C HIS A 71 -36.12 32.68 -31.59
N HIS A 72 -36.00 31.44 -32.08
CA HIS A 72 -36.14 30.97 -33.48
C HIS A 72 -34.85 30.95 -34.34
N PRO A 73 -34.19 29.78 -34.51
CA PRO A 73 -33.27 29.59 -35.64
C PRO A 73 -34.07 29.45 -36.96
N PRO A 74 -33.59 30.01 -38.09
CA PRO A 74 -34.33 30.00 -39.35
C PRO A 74 -34.30 28.63 -40.03
N GLY A 75 -35.43 28.25 -40.65
CA GLY A 75 -35.52 27.11 -41.59
C GLY A 75 -36.19 25.84 -41.08
N LYS A 76 -37.01 25.90 -40.02
CA LYS A 76 -37.74 24.73 -39.50
C LYS A 76 -39.25 24.93 -39.66
N ASP A 77 -39.79 24.42 -40.77
CA ASP A 77 -41.25 24.36 -40.99
C ASP A 77 -41.86 23.24 -40.13
N ASP A 78 -42.59 23.61 -39.08
CA ASP A 78 -43.27 22.70 -38.15
C ASP A 78 -44.56 22.06 -38.73
N SER A 79 -44.87 22.29 -40.01
CA SER A 79 -46.13 21.87 -40.65
C SER A 79 -46.14 20.43 -41.20
N LYS A 80 -45.03 19.69 -41.16
CA LYS A 80 -44.95 18.33 -41.73
C LYS A 80 -44.52 17.27 -40.71
N LYS A 81 -45.40 16.98 -39.76
CA LYS A 81 -45.18 15.97 -38.70
C LYS A 81 -45.03 14.54 -39.22
N ILE A 82 -45.64 14.20 -40.36
CA ILE A 82 -45.68 12.82 -40.88
C ILE A 82 -44.39 12.47 -41.65
N SER A 83 -43.81 13.40 -42.42
CA SER A 83 -42.54 13.17 -43.14
C SER A 83 -41.35 13.02 -42.18
N ASN A 84 -41.38 13.72 -41.05
CA ASN A 84 -40.36 13.61 -40.01
C ASN A 84 -40.39 12.27 -39.26
N LEU A 85 -41.55 11.61 -39.19
CA LEU A 85 -41.69 10.29 -38.58
C LEU A 85 -41.14 9.19 -39.51
N ILE A 86 -41.48 9.26 -40.79
CA ILE A 86 -41.02 8.31 -41.82
C ILE A 86 -39.50 8.45 -42.05
N GLY A 87 -38.98 9.69 -42.06
CA GLY A 87 -37.54 9.95 -42.17
C GLY A 87 -36.72 9.46 -40.96
N LYS A 88 -37.32 9.44 -39.75
CA LYS A 88 -36.69 8.86 -38.56
C LYS A 88 -36.66 7.32 -38.62
N ALA A 89 -37.73 6.70 -39.10
CA ALA A 89 -37.80 5.24 -39.25
C ALA A 89 -36.79 4.73 -40.31
N ALA A 90 -36.67 5.42 -41.44
CA ALA A 90 -35.71 5.07 -42.49
C ALA A 90 -34.24 5.24 -42.06
N LYS A 91 -33.94 6.24 -41.21
CA LYS A 91 -32.60 6.40 -40.59
C LYS A 91 -32.30 5.33 -39.54
N TYR A 92 -33.31 4.85 -38.82
CA TYR A 92 -33.13 3.78 -37.84
C TYR A 92 -32.82 2.43 -38.53
N ALA A 93 -33.53 2.13 -39.62
CA ALA A 93 -33.33 0.91 -40.40
C ALA A 93 -31.97 0.86 -41.15
N SER A 94 -31.40 2.03 -41.51
CA SER A 94 -30.11 2.11 -42.22
C SER A 94 -28.88 2.18 -41.29
N SER A 95 -29.04 2.31 -39.97
CA SER A 95 -27.91 2.47 -39.03
C SER A 95 -27.33 1.15 -38.50
N ALA A 96 -27.82 0.00 -38.94
CA ALA A 96 -27.35 -1.34 -38.55
C ALA A 96 -25.97 -1.73 -39.16
N LYS A 97 -25.03 -0.79 -39.25
CA LYS A 97 -23.61 -1.11 -39.46
C LYS A 97 -22.94 -1.17 -38.10
N SER A 98 -22.43 -2.35 -37.73
CA SER A 98 -21.69 -2.55 -36.48
C SER A 98 -20.50 -1.59 -36.43
N LYS A 99 -20.57 -0.60 -35.55
CA LYS A 99 -19.42 0.24 -35.24
C LYS A 99 -18.47 -0.61 -34.40
N LYS A 100 -17.35 -1.02 -34.99
CA LYS A 100 -16.18 -1.49 -34.23
C LYS A 100 -15.86 -0.41 -33.18
N PRO A 101 -15.64 -0.76 -31.90
CA PRO A 101 -15.32 0.23 -30.89
C PRO A 101 -13.92 0.78 -31.21
N MET A 102 -13.86 2.01 -31.71
CA MET A 102 -12.61 2.75 -31.63
C MET A 102 -12.39 3.09 -30.16
N ALA A 103 -11.26 2.66 -29.60
CA ALA A 103 -10.83 3.06 -28.29
C ALA A 103 -10.55 4.58 -28.32
N TYR A 104 -11.55 5.37 -27.91
CA TYR A 104 -11.39 6.80 -27.73
C TYR A 104 -10.57 7.04 -26.47
N ILE A 105 -9.31 7.45 -26.63
CA ILE A 105 -8.46 7.91 -25.54
C ILE A 105 -8.71 9.43 -25.43
N PRO A 106 -9.34 9.92 -24.34
CA PRO A 106 -9.60 11.35 -24.19
C PRO A 106 -8.28 12.11 -23.97
N THR A 107 -8.00 13.10 -24.80
CA THR A 107 -6.91 14.05 -24.56
C THR A 107 -7.25 14.91 -23.33
N ILE A 108 -6.41 14.85 -22.29
CA ILE A 108 -6.60 15.62 -21.05
C ILE A 108 -6.28 17.09 -21.34
N THR A 109 -7.26 17.96 -21.14
CA THR A 109 -7.13 19.42 -21.31
C THR A 109 -7.67 20.12 -20.07
N ASN A 110 -7.47 21.44 -19.94
CA ASN A 110 -8.04 22.21 -18.81
C ASN A 110 -9.58 22.14 -18.72
N TYR A 111 -10.28 21.70 -19.76
CA TYR A 111 -11.73 21.66 -19.84
C TYR A 111 -12.31 20.23 -19.84
N THR A 112 -11.49 19.18 -19.66
CA THR A 112 -12.03 17.82 -19.60
C THR A 112 -12.89 17.63 -18.37
N GLN A 113 -14.20 17.41 -18.58
CA GLN A 113 -15.20 17.18 -17.52
C GLN A 113 -15.57 15.69 -17.37
N LEU A 114 -14.85 14.79 -18.03
CA LEU A 114 -15.12 13.36 -17.96
C LEU A 114 -14.69 12.84 -16.59
N TRP A 115 -15.66 12.39 -15.80
CA TRP A 115 -15.45 12.02 -14.39
C TRP A 115 -14.51 10.84 -14.16
N TRP A 116 -14.29 10.01 -15.20
CA TRP A 116 -13.40 8.84 -15.15
C TRP A 116 -11.97 9.13 -15.59
N VAL A 117 -11.67 10.34 -16.06
CA VAL A 117 -10.33 10.72 -16.52
C VAL A 117 -9.59 11.39 -15.36
N PRO A 118 -8.40 10.93 -14.96
CA PRO A 118 -7.64 11.60 -13.91
C PRO A 118 -7.31 13.04 -14.33
N ASN A 119 -7.42 13.98 -13.39
CA ASN A 119 -7.13 15.40 -13.62
C ASN A 119 -5.94 15.90 -12.77
N VAL A 120 -5.41 15.05 -11.89
CA VAL A 120 -4.34 15.38 -10.96
C VAL A 120 -3.36 14.21 -10.85
N VAL A 121 -2.07 14.52 -10.69
CA VAL A 121 -1.04 13.61 -10.17
C VAL A 121 -0.86 13.95 -8.71
N VAL A 122 -1.00 12.94 -7.84
CA VAL A 122 -0.67 13.04 -6.43
C VAL A 122 0.75 12.52 -6.26
N ALA A 123 1.66 13.41 -5.87
CA ALA A 123 3.03 13.09 -5.52
C ALA A 123 3.11 12.91 -3.99
N HIS A 124 3.42 11.69 -3.57
CA HIS A 124 3.87 11.40 -2.21
C HIS A 124 5.38 11.60 -2.21
N GLN A 125 5.85 12.49 -1.36
CA GLN A 125 7.26 12.87 -1.20
C GLN A 125 7.67 12.64 0.26
N LYS A 126 8.98 12.66 0.53
CA LYS A 126 9.53 12.56 1.89
C LYS A 126 8.92 13.56 2.89
N GLU A 127 8.69 14.79 2.44
CA GLU A 127 8.16 15.91 3.25
C GLU A 127 6.63 16.05 3.20
N GLY A 128 5.91 15.10 2.56
CA GLY A 128 4.44 15.08 2.53
C GLY A 128 3.83 14.83 1.16
N ILE A 129 2.63 15.37 0.94
CA ILE A 129 1.80 15.03 -0.23
C ILE A 129 1.45 16.29 -1.01
N GLU A 130 1.64 16.25 -2.33
CA GLU A 130 1.32 17.32 -3.25
C GLU A 130 0.41 16.84 -4.37
N ALA A 131 -0.66 17.58 -4.63
CA ALA A 131 -1.57 17.33 -5.74
C ALA A 131 -1.29 18.34 -6.87
N VAL A 132 -0.84 17.87 -8.03
CA VAL A 132 -0.51 18.71 -9.19
C VAL A 132 -1.51 18.48 -10.31
N HIS A 133 -2.11 19.55 -10.83
CA HIS A 133 -3.09 19.46 -11.91
C HIS A 133 -2.44 19.09 -13.24
N LEU A 134 -2.89 17.99 -13.85
CA LEU A 134 -2.26 17.39 -15.03
C LEU A 134 -2.14 18.34 -16.22
N ALA A 135 -3.20 19.09 -16.53
CA ALA A 135 -3.21 19.93 -17.73
C ALA A 135 -2.46 21.27 -17.55
N SER A 136 -2.30 21.76 -16.32
CA SER A 136 -1.71 23.08 -16.06
C SER A 136 -0.35 23.03 -15.36
N GLY A 137 0.02 21.88 -14.78
CA GLY A 137 1.20 21.73 -13.95
C GLY A 137 1.13 22.49 -12.62
N ARG A 138 -0.02 23.09 -12.26
CA ARG A 138 -0.15 23.88 -11.03
C ARG A 138 -0.53 22.99 -9.85
N THR A 139 0.10 23.25 -8.71
CA THR A 139 -0.28 22.66 -7.42
C THR A 139 -1.70 23.06 -7.04
N VAL A 140 -2.55 22.06 -6.80
CA VAL A 140 -3.94 22.21 -6.34
C VAL A 140 -3.98 22.33 -4.82
N CYS A 141 -3.23 21.47 -4.14
CA CYS A 141 -3.06 21.49 -2.69
C CYS A 141 -1.78 20.74 -2.29
N LYS A 142 -1.19 21.13 -1.17
CA LYS A 142 -0.03 20.48 -0.55
C LYS A 142 -0.31 20.27 0.94
N LEU A 143 0.11 19.14 1.47
CA LEU A 143 0.09 18.80 2.89
C LEU A 143 1.52 18.45 3.29
N HIS A 144 2.10 19.22 4.21
CA HIS A 144 3.41 18.92 4.77
C HIS A 144 3.25 17.87 5.87
N LEU A 145 4.06 16.82 5.82
CA LEU A 145 4.08 15.74 6.78
C LEU A 145 5.49 15.58 7.33
N GLN A 146 5.58 15.03 8.54
CA GLN A 146 6.87 14.72 9.13
C GLN A 146 7.56 13.61 8.32
N GLU A 147 8.87 13.77 8.14
CA GLU A 147 9.67 12.79 7.41
C GLU A 147 9.82 11.50 8.22
N GLY A 148 9.81 10.37 7.51
CA GLY A 148 9.88 9.05 8.13
C GLY A 148 8.56 8.63 8.78
N GLY A 149 8.50 7.37 9.21
CA GLY A 149 7.30 6.81 9.84
C GLY A 149 6.14 6.53 8.88
N LEU A 150 5.02 6.13 9.47
CA LEU A 150 3.77 5.79 8.80
C LEU A 150 2.77 6.93 8.99
N HIS A 151 2.12 7.37 7.92
CA HIS A 151 1.01 8.31 7.96
C HIS A 151 -0.27 7.61 7.49
N ALA A 152 -1.18 7.32 8.42
CA ALA A 152 -2.44 6.64 8.14
C ALA A 152 -3.44 6.91 9.26
N ASP A 153 -4.73 6.77 8.98
CA ASP A 153 -5.75 6.65 10.03
C ASP A 153 -5.64 5.24 10.59
N ILE A 154 -5.12 5.08 11.81
CA ILE A 154 -4.90 3.76 12.40
C ILE A 154 -6.08 3.35 13.28
N ASN A 155 -6.77 4.31 13.90
CA ASN A 155 -7.86 4.07 14.84
C ASN A 155 -9.26 4.10 14.20
N GLY A 156 -9.40 4.55 12.95
CA GLY A 156 -10.67 4.59 12.21
C GLY A 156 -11.52 5.83 12.43
N ASP A 157 -11.00 6.90 13.03
CA ASP A 157 -11.77 8.10 13.34
C ASP A 157 -11.84 9.12 12.18
N GLY A 158 -11.09 8.88 11.09
CA GLY A 158 -11.03 9.74 9.91
C GLY A 158 -10.03 10.90 10.02
N VAL A 159 -9.25 10.96 11.10
CA VAL A 159 -8.11 11.87 11.29
C VAL A 159 -6.84 11.18 10.81
N LEU A 160 -5.87 11.98 10.35
CA LEU A 160 -4.58 11.45 9.93
C LEU A 160 -3.69 11.26 11.16
N ASP A 161 -3.21 10.04 11.36
CA ASP A 161 -2.26 9.70 12.41
C ASP A 161 -0.85 9.53 11.85
N HIS A 162 0.13 9.70 12.73
CA HIS A 162 1.54 9.51 12.47
C HIS A 162 2.11 8.50 13.45
N VAL A 163 2.78 7.47 12.93
CA VAL A 163 3.49 6.46 13.74
C VAL A 163 4.97 6.50 13.43
N GLN A 164 5.77 6.68 14.47
CA GLN A 164 7.21 6.70 14.41
C GLN A 164 7.78 5.60 15.31
N ALA A 165 8.88 4.99 14.88
CA ALA A 165 9.63 4.02 15.68
C ALA A 165 11.12 4.40 15.68
N VAL A 166 11.77 4.21 16.84
CA VAL A 166 13.11 4.74 17.09
C VAL A 166 14.11 3.60 17.30
N GLY A 167 15.17 3.61 16.48
CA GLY A 167 16.35 2.75 16.62
C GLY A 167 17.35 3.30 17.64
N GLY A 168 18.50 2.64 17.78
CA GLY A 168 19.57 3.07 18.69
C GLY A 168 20.73 3.81 18.03
N ASN A 169 20.84 3.80 16.71
CA ASN A 169 21.91 4.52 16.02
C ASN A 169 21.45 5.97 15.81
N GLY A 170 22.08 6.88 16.55
CA GLY A 170 21.72 8.29 16.62
C GLY A 170 21.85 9.01 15.27
N ALA A 171 20.72 9.46 14.75
CA ALA A 171 20.60 10.72 14.02
C ALA A 171 19.29 11.34 14.50
N GLU A 172 19.43 12.35 15.37
CA GLU A 172 18.37 13.05 16.09
C GLU A 172 17.65 12.18 17.13
N GLN A 173 17.81 12.54 18.39
CA GLN A 173 16.83 12.15 19.41
C GLN A 173 15.48 12.66 18.90
N THR A 174 14.68 11.77 18.30
CA THR A 174 13.40 12.15 17.70
C THR A 174 12.51 12.60 18.84
N VAL A 175 12.44 13.92 19.01
CA VAL A 175 11.55 14.58 19.95
C VAL A 175 10.14 14.34 19.43
N ILE A 176 9.30 13.69 20.23
CA ILE A 176 7.89 13.53 19.89
C ILE A 176 7.35 14.94 19.62
N SER A 177 6.73 15.13 18.46
CA SER A 177 6.21 16.45 18.08
C SER A 177 5.21 16.97 19.13
N GLY A 178 5.64 17.94 19.95
CA GLY A 178 4.85 18.49 21.05
C GLY A 178 5.22 18.04 22.48
N SER A 179 6.20 17.15 22.66
CA SER A 179 6.75 16.77 23.97
C SER A 179 8.27 16.91 23.98
N MET A 180 8.87 17.29 25.13
CA MET A 180 10.33 17.39 25.29
C MET A 180 10.99 16.03 25.62
N GLU A 181 10.22 14.95 25.66
CA GLU A 181 10.74 13.63 26.02
C GLU A 181 11.41 12.93 24.84
N VAL A 182 12.68 12.57 25.04
CA VAL A 182 13.47 11.78 24.10
C VAL A 182 12.98 10.34 24.11
N LEU A 183 12.62 9.84 22.94
CA LEU A 183 12.24 8.44 22.78
C LEU A 183 13.43 7.52 23.06
N ARG A 184 13.17 6.49 23.88
CA ARG A 184 14.13 5.43 24.12
C ARG A 184 14.30 4.62 22.81
N PRO A 185 15.50 4.10 22.52
CA PRO A 185 15.65 3.10 21.47
C PRO A 185 14.68 1.95 21.69
N CYS A 186 14.23 1.32 20.61
CA CYS A 186 13.28 0.21 20.67
C CYS A 186 11.87 0.63 21.14
N TRP A 187 11.46 1.86 20.84
CA TRP A 187 10.14 2.37 21.20
C TRP A 187 9.41 2.90 19.96
N ALA A 188 8.10 2.69 19.93
CA ALA A 188 7.21 3.25 18.93
C ALA A 188 6.20 4.19 19.59
N VAL A 189 5.84 5.26 18.87
CA VAL A 189 4.82 6.23 19.28
C VAL A 189 3.88 6.51 18.12
N ALA A 190 2.59 6.50 18.42
CA ALA A 190 1.54 6.92 17.51
C ALA A 190 0.90 8.21 18.02
N THR A 191 0.71 9.18 17.15
CA THR A 191 0.10 10.48 17.42
C THR A 191 -0.99 10.80 16.41
N SER A 192 -2.06 11.46 16.81
CA SER A 192 -3.14 11.88 15.91
C SER A 192 -3.11 13.38 15.61
N GLY A 193 -3.43 13.71 14.36
CA GLY A 193 -3.62 15.07 13.87
C GLY A 193 -2.41 15.68 13.16
N VAL A 194 -2.70 16.58 12.20
CA VAL A 194 -1.69 17.43 11.54
C VAL A 194 -2.11 18.90 11.68
N PRO A 195 -1.48 19.70 12.58
CA PRO A 195 -0.39 19.33 13.50
C PRO A 195 -0.87 18.38 14.62
N VAL A 196 0.08 17.69 15.27
CA VAL A 196 -0.18 16.71 16.34
C VAL A 196 -1.03 17.33 17.46
N ARG A 197 -2.09 16.61 17.85
CA ARG A 197 -3.03 17.04 18.89
C ARG A 197 -3.03 16.12 20.09
N GLU A 198 -2.84 14.83 19.86
CA GLU A 198 -2.91 13.81 20.89
C GLU A 198 -1.95 12.68 20.58
N GLN A 199 -1.53 11.98 21.63
CA GLN A 199 -0.78 10.74 21.53
C GLN A 199 -1.73 9.57 21.69
N LEU A 200 -1.77 8.69 20.70
CA LEU A 200 -2.63 7.51 20.69
C LEU A 200 -2.03 6.41 21.56
N PHE A 201 -0.76 6.05 21.34
CA PHE A 201 -0.08 5.06 22.16
C PHE A 201 1.43 5.17 22.11
N ASN A 202 2.08 4.50 23.05
CA ASN A 202 3.51 4.19 23.02
C ASN A 202 3.77 2.74 23.44
N ALA A 203 4.73 2.08 22.79
CA ALA A 203 5.00 0.67 23.05
C ALA A 203 6.44 0.26 22.72
N SER A 204 6.94 -0.80 23.38
CA SER A 204 8.23 -1.41 23.05
C SER A 204 8.11 -2.29 21.80
N ILE A 205 9.08 -2.23 20.89
CA ILE A 205 9.03 -3.01 19.63
C ILE A 205 9.90 -4.28 19.62
N CYS A 206 10.92 -4.39 20.49
CA CYS A 206 11.88 -5.52 20.46
C CYS A 206 11.52 -6.64 21.43
N HIS A 207 10.81 -6.37 22.53
CA HIS A 207 10.28 -7.42 23.39
C HIS A 207 8.99 -6.96 24.06
N HIS A 208 7.93 -7.77 23.92
CA HIS A 208 6.71 -7.62 24.71
C HIS A 208 6.82 -8.45 26.00
N SER A 209 6.83 -7.79 27.17
CA SER A 209 6.63 -8.45 28.46
C SER A 209 5.18 -8.21 28.89
N PRO A 210 4.32 -9.24 29.00
CA PRO A 210 2.92 -9.07 29.39
C PRO A 210 2.76 -8.55 30.83
N PHE A 211 3.81 -8.71 31.65
CA PHE A 211 3.92 -8.09 32.95
C PHE A 211 4.96 -6.97 32.86
N ASN A 212 4.52 -5.71 32.91
CA ASN A 212 5.36 -4.53 33.11
C ASN A 212 6.07 -4.53 34.51
N LEU A 213 6.38 -5.70 35.07
CA LEU A 213 7.02 -5.84 36.38
C LEU A 213 8.48 -5.35 36.38
N PHE A 214 9.09 -5.24 35.20
CA PHE A 214 10.41 -4.67 35.03
C PHE A 214 10.34 -3.61 33.93
N GLN A 215 10.21 -2.34 34.33
CA GLN A 215 10.62 -1.22 33.47
C GLN A 215 12.10 -1.45 33.13
N HIS A 216 12.36 -1.98 31.93
CA HIS A 216 13.71 -2.34 31.50
C HIS A 216 14.52 -1.08 31.16
N GLY A 217 14.91 -0.37 32.21
CA GLY A 217 15.84 0.75 32.21
C GLY A 217 16.84 0.71 33.37
N GLU A 218 16.63 -0.11 34.41
CA GLU A 218 17.48 -0.08 35.62
C GLU A 218 18.37 -1.31 35.87
N PHE A 219 18.24 -2.43 35.13
CA PHE A 219 19.04 -3.64 35.41
C PHE A 219 20.17 -3.96 34.41
N TYR A 220 20.42 -3.15 33.37
CA TYR A 220 21.58 -3.33 32.48
C TYR A 220 22.85 -2.60 32.94
N ARG A 221 23.03 -2.42 34.26
CA ARG A 221 24.35 -2.07 34.87
C ARG A 221 25.18 -3.30 35.29
N GLY A 222 24.73 -4.52 35.02
CA GLY A 222 25.45 -5.76 35.34
C GLY A 222 25.97 -6.48 34.10
N PHE A 223 27.31 -6.55 33.97
CA PHE A 223 28.10 -7.46 33.12
C PHE A 223 27.77 -7.50 31.60
N GLY A 224 28.43 -6.60 30.85
CA GLY A 224 29.01 -6.95 29.54
C GLY A 224 28.18 -6.81 28.25
N ARG A 225 26.96 -6.26 28.26
CA ARG A 225 26.10 -6.18 27.05
C ARG A 225 25.51 -4.80 26.72
N SER A 226 26.11 -3.69 27.18
CA SER A 226 25.60 -2.35 26.87
C SER A 226 25.81 -1.89 25.42
N SER A 227 26.53 -2.65 24.59
CA SER A 227 26.85 -2.27 23.20
C SER A 227 25.75 -2.57 22.17
N HIS A 228 24.71 -3.35 22.52
CA HIS A 228 23.79 -3.93 21.52
C HIS A 228 22.56 -3.10 21.16
N VAL A 229 22.17 -2.12 21.98
CA VAL A 229 20.99 -1.29 21.70
C VAL A 229 21.34 -0.15 20.74
N ALA A 230 22.57 0.38 20.83
CA ALA A 230 23.05 1.47 19.97
C ALA A 230 23.06 1.12 18.48
N SER A 231 23.10 -0.16 18.11
CA SER A 231 23.09 -0.59 16.71
C SER A 231 21.72 -1.01 16.17
N LEU A 232 20.64 -0.71 16.91
CA LEU A 232 19.29 -1.10 16.50
C LEU A 232 18.81 -0.18 15.37
N GLU A 233 18.42 -0.77 14.25
CA GLU A 233 17.75 -0.08 13.15
C GLU A 233 16.31 -0.60 13.04
N VAL A 234 15.40 0.27 12.62
CA VAL A 234 13.98 -0.03 12.50
C VAL A 234 13.51 0.41 11.12
N ALA A 235 12.85 -0.48 10.40
CA ALA A 235 12.25 -0.14 9.11
C ALA A 235 11.00 0.74 9.30
N THR A 236 10.63 1.50 8.28
CA THR A 236 9.41 2.32 8.30
C THR A 236 8.19 1.45 8.61
N PRO A 237 7.38 1.77 9.65
CA PRO A 237 6.23 0.97 10.03
C PRO A 237 5.20 0.83 8.90
N ILE A 238 4.42 -0.24 8.92
CA ILE A 238 3.37 -0.51 7.93
C ILE A 238 2.03 -0.71 8.61
N LEU A 239 0.95 -0.42 7.87
CA LEU A 239 -0.42 -0.70 8.29
C LEU A 239 -0.94 -1.94 7.56
N ILE A 240 -1.43 -2.93 8.30
CA ILE A 240 -2.22 -4.02 7.75
C ILE A 240 -3.69 -3.79 8.09
N PRO A 241 -4.56 -3.55 7.09
CA PRO A 241 -5.97 -3.31 7.33
C PRO A 241 -6.61 -4.49 8.06
N ARG A 242 -7.33 -4.18 9.14
CA ARG A 242 -8.13 -5.16 9.85
C ARG A 242 -9.57 -5.09 9.36
N SER A 243 -10.27 -6.23 9.32
CA SER A 243 -11.72 -6.23 9.14
C SER A 243 -12.37 -6.33 10.51
N ASP A 244 -12.81 -5.20 11.06
CA ASP A 244 -13.55 -5.12 12.32
C ASP A 244 -15.08 -5.19 12.11
N GLY A 245 -15.53 -5.43 10.87
CA GLY A 245 -16.95 -5.47 10.51
C GLY A 245 -17.60 -4.09 10.34
N HIS A 246 -16.87 -3.00 10.61
CA HIS A 246 -17.34 -1.65 10.38
C HIS A 246 -16.90 -1.14 9.00
N ARG A 247 -17.74 -0.28 8.39
CA ARG A 247 -17.44 0.36 7.11
C ARG A 247 -16.55 1.57 7.32
N HIS A 248 -15.29 1.29 7.56
CA HIS A 248 -14.23 2.28 7.51
C HIS A 248 -13.93 2.68 6.07
N ARG A 249 -13.44 3.91 5.84
CA ARG A 249 -13.05 4.34 4.49
C ARG A 249 -11.79 3.56 4.11
N LYS A 250 -11.94 2.48 3.33
CA LYS A 250 -10.89 1.63 2.73
C LYS A 250 -9.47 1.86 3.32
N GLY A 251 -9.10 1.04 4.31
CA GLY A 251 -7.75 1.04 4.89
C GLY A 251 -7.50 2.11 5.94
N SER A 252 -8.56 2.69 6.52
CA SER A 252 -8.46 3.70 7.57
C SER A 252 -8.42 3.13 8.98
N HIS A 253 -8.15 1.82 9.14
CA HIS A 253 -7.94 1.20 10.44
C HIS A 253 -7.20 -0.12 10.28
N GLY A 254 -6.37 -0.48 11.25
CA GLY A 254 -5.62 -1.73 11.16
C GLY A 254 -4.54 -1.90 12.21
N ASP A 255 -3.76 -2.95 12.00
CA ASP A 255 -2.62 -3.28 12.85
C ASP A 255 -1.39 -2.57 12.31
N VAL A 256 -0.67 -1.89 13.20
CA VAL A 256 0.62 -1.30 12.90
C VAL A 256 1.69 -2.33 13.20
N ILE A 257 2.54 -2.58 12.22
CA ILE A 257 3.59 -3.59 12.29
C ILE A 257 4.94 -2.92 12.18
N PHE A 258 5.88 -3.42 12.97
CA PHE A 258 7.25 -2.92 13.07
C PHE A 258 8.22 -4.05 12.73
N LEU A 259 9.32 -3.72 12.07
CA LEU A 259 10.41 -4.64 11.75
C LEU A 259 11.73 -4.03 12.24
N THR A 260 12.49 -4.79 13.03
CA THR A 260 13.83 -4.42 13.49
C THR A 260 14.90 -5.13 12.66
N ASN A 261 16.12 -4.57 12.66
CA ASN A 261 17.27 -5.18 11.97
C ASN A 261 17.71 -6.54 12.49
N ARG A 262 17.16 -6.95 13.64
CA ARG A 262 17.32 -8.28 14.22
C ARG A 262 16.30 -9.29 13.68
N GLY A 263 15.45 -8.89 12.74
CA GLY A 263 14.41 -9.74 12.19
C GLY A 263 13.19 -9.91 13.10
N GLU A 264 13.08 -9.10 14.16
CA GLU A 264 11.89 -9.11 15.03
C GLU A 264 10.76 -8.32 14.36
N VAL A 265 9.62 -8.98 14.20
CA VAL A 265 8.39 -8.40 13.65
C VAL A 265 7.35 -8.35 14.75
N THR A 266 6.87 -7.15 15.08
CA THR A 266 5.93 -6.94 16.18
C THR A 266 4.69 -6.22 15.66
N ALA A 267 3.50 -6.72 16.03
CA ALA A 267 2.22 -6.15 15.64
C ALA A 267 1.44 -5.59 16.84
N TYR A 268 0.95 -4.37 16.67
CA TYR A 268 0.10 -3.67 17.62
C TYR A 268 -1.19 -3.22 16.94
N SER A 269 -2.30 -3.28 17.67
CA SER A 269 -3.55 -2.64 17.27
C SER A 269 -3.86 -1.47 18.21
N PRO A 270 -4.46 -0.38 17.71
CA PRO A 270 -4.93 0.68 18.60
C PRO A 270 -6.05 0.16 19.52
N GLY A 271 -6.07 0.64 20.76
CA GLY A 271 -7.10 0.30 21.75
C GLY A 271 -8.49 0.82 21.37
N LEU A 272 -9.52 0.28 22.03
CA LEU A 272 -10.94 0.60 21.78
C LEU A 272 -11.30 2.10 21.88
N HIS A 273 -10.49 2.91 22.58
CA HIS A 273 -10.71 4.34 22.75
C HIS A 273 -9.64 5.19 22.05
N GLY A 274 -8.83 4.61 21.15
CA GLY A 274 -7.70 5.29 20.52
C GLY A 274 -6.51 5.55 21.46
N HIS A 275 -6.70 5.32 22.76
CA HIS A 275 -5.67 5.38 23.79
C HIS A 275 -5.25 3.95 24.14
N ASP A 276 -3.95 3.69 24.12
CA ASP A 276 -3.25 2.40 24.36
C ASP A 276 -2.97 1.53 23.14
N ALA A 277 -1.84 0.82 23.19
CA ALA A 277 -1.44 -0.19 22.21
C ALA A 277 -1.83 -1.58 22.72
N VAL A 278 -2.68 -2.28 21.98
CA VAL A 278 -3.00 -3.69 22.26
C VAL A 278 -2.02 -4.56 21.48
N TRP A 279 -1.17 -5.29 22.19
CA TRP A 279 -0.26 -6.26 21.58
C TRP A 279 -1.05 -7.39 20.91
N GLN A 280 -0.66 -7.74 19.68
CA GLN A 280 -1.31 -8.81 18.92
C GLN A 280 -0.41 -10.05 18.85
N TRP A 281 0.80 -9.88 18.36
CA TRP A 281 1.78 -10.95 18.22
C TRP A 281 3.18 -10.37 18.00
N GLN A 282 4.19 -11.21 18.24
CA GLN A 282 5.58 -10.94 17.93
C GLN A 282 6.21 -12.20 17.33
N LEU A 283 7.01 -12.03 16.28
CA LEU A 283 7.65 -13.10 15.54
C LEU A 283 9.13 -12.77 15.34
N LEU A 284 10.00 -13.76 15.46
CA LEU A 284 11.40 -13.65 15.05
C LEU A 284 11.56 -14.32 13.67
N THR A 285 12.16 -13.59 12.74
CA THR A 285 12.37 -14.01 11.34
C THR A 285 13.84 -13.85 10.96
N ASP A 286 14.23 -14.49 9.86
CA ASP A 286 15.59 -14.40 9.33
C ASP A 286 15.83 -13.14 8.48
N ALA A 287 14.83 -12.24 8.37
CA ALA A 287 14.91 -10.99 7.63
C ALA A 287 15.74 -9.93 8.40
N THR A 288 17.01 -10.24 8.64
CA THR A 288 17.96 -9.41 9.38
C THR A 288 18.77 -8.51 8.44
N TRP A 289 19.29 -7.39 8.91
CA TRP A 289 20.26 -6.60 8.15
C TRP A 289 21.20 -5.84 9.09
N SER A 290 22.32 -5.35 8.55
CA SER A 290 23.19 -4.44 9.29
C SER A 290 23.86 -3.44 8.37
N ASN A 291 23.76 -2.16 8.70
CA ASN A 291 24.48 -1.07 8.03
C ASN A 291 25.60 -0.49 8.90
N LEU A 292 26.05 -1.25 9.90
CA LEU A 292 27.12 -0.82 10.78
C LEU A 292 28.44 -0.72 10.00
N PRO A 293 29.20 0.37 10.16
CA PRO A 293 30.51 0.48 9.54
C PRO A 293 31.42 -0.63 10.08
N SER A 294 31.99 -1.43 9.17
CA SER A 294 32.93 -2.48 9.54
C SER A 294 34.15 -1.86 10.24
N PRO A 295 34.63 -2.41 11.36
CA PRO A 295 35.77 -1.86 12.11
C PRO A 295 37.08 -1.80 11.31
N SER A 296 37.16 -2.51 10.19
CA SER A 296 38.29 -2.52 9.25
C SER A 296 38.26 -1.39 8.21
N GLY A 297 37.24 -0.54 8.17
CA GLY A 297 37.11 0.54 7.16
C GLY A 297 36.91 0.03 5.73
N MET A 298 36.80 -1.29 5.53
CA MET A 298 36.46 -1.92 4.26
C MET A 298 34.93 -2.06 4.20
N MET A 299 34.24 -1.07 3.63
CA MET A 299 32.85 -1.27 3.21
C MET A 299 32.85 -2.12 1.92
N GLU A 300 33.08 -3.42 2.07
CA GLU A 300 33.04 -4.35 0.94
C GLU A 300 31.58 -4.70 0.55
N GLY A 301 30.62 -4.44 1.43
CA GLY A 301 29.19 -4.46 1.16
C GLY A 301 28.60 -3.05 1.16
N GLY A 302 27.91 -2.68 0.09
CA GLY A 302 27.12 -1.43 0.05
C GLY A 302 26.03 -1.39 1.11
N MET A 303 25.44 -0.21 1.33
CA MET A 303 24.31 -0.03 2.27
C MET A 303 23.15 -0.96 1.87
N VAL A 304 22.68 -1.76 2.82
CA VAL A 304 21.53 -2.65 2.66
C VAL A 304 20.26 -1.84 2.84
N VAL A 305 19.38 -1.88 1.84
CA VAL A 305 18.05 -1.28 1.89
C VAL A 305 17.04 -2.37 2.25
N PRO A 306 16.61 -2.48 3.52
CA PRO A 306 15.64 -3.50 3.92
C PRO A 306 14.29 -3.22 3.28
N THR A 307 13.52 -4.27 3.01
CA THR A 307 12.15 -4.13 2.51
C THR A 307 11.16 -4.43 3.62
N PHE A 308 10.24 -3.50 3.86
CA PHE A 308 9.11 -3.76 4.73
C PHE A 308 7.87 -3.06 4.19
N LYS A 309 6.95 -3.84 3.62
CA LYS A 309 5.74 -3.31 2.97
C LYS A 309 4.61 -4.34 2.97
N SER A 310 3.38 -3.86 2.84
CA SER A 310 2.24 -4.72 2.60
C SER A 310 2.13 -5.09 1.11
N ILE A 311 1.81 -6.35 0.82
CA ILE A 311 1.67 -6.89 -0.54
C ILE A 311 0.40 -7.74 -0.63
N SER A 312 -0.24 -7.81 -1.79
CA SER A 312 -1.23 -8.85 -2.09
C SER A 312 -0.54 -10.02 -2.78
N LEU A 313 -0.92 -11.27 -2.50
CA LEU A 313 -0.36 -12.44 -3.22
C LEU A 313 -0.99 -12.66 -4.60
N ARG A 314 -2.07 -11.93 -4.91
CA ARG A 314 -2.76 -11.99 -6.20
C ARG A 314 -3.09 -10.59 -6.65
N VAL A 315 -3.04 -10.36 -7.95
CA VAL A 315 -3.43 -9.07 -8.53
C VAL A 315 -4.93 -8.85 -8.24
N HIS A 316 -5.25 -7.74 -7.57
CA HIS A 316 -6.59 -7.38 -7.09
C HIS A 316 -7.13 -8.19 -5.89
N ASP A 317 -6.26 -8.84 -5.11
CA ASP A 317 -6.69 -9.37 -3.82
C ASP A 317 -6.91 -8.23 -2.81
N ASN A 318 -7.88 -8.41 -1.92
CA ASN A 318 -8.09 -7.53 -0.78
C ASN A 318 -7.27 -7.97 0.44
N GLN A 319 -6.79 -9.22 0.46
CA GLN A 319 -5.97 -9.72 1.54
C GLN A 319 -4.52 -9.24 1.38
N GLN A 320 -4.10 -8.39 2.32
CA GLN A 320 -2.72 -7.94 2.40
C GLN A 320 -1.91 -8.91 3.27
N MET A 321 -0.73 -9.24 2.81
CA MET A 321 0.33 -9.95 3.52
C MET A 321 1.47 -8.97 3.79
N ILE A 322 2.42 -9.40 4.60
CA ILE A 322 3.57 -8.61 4.99
C ILE A 322 4.79 -9.18 4.27
N LEU A 323 5.52 -8.34 3.53
CA LEU A 323 6.82 -8.67 2.98
C LEU A 323 7.89 -8.00 3.82
N ALA A 324 8.73 -8.80 4.47
CA ALA A 324 9.92 -8.36 5.20
C ALA A 324 11.15 -8.95 4.50
N ALA A 325 12.14 -8.13 4.13
CA ALA A 325 13.37 -8.62 3.54
C ALA A 325 14.59 -7.91 4.12
N GLY A 326 15.57 -8.72 4.49
CA GLY A 326 16.86 -8.29 5.02
C GLY A 326 17.97 -8.39 3.97
N ASP A 327 19.18 -8.71 4.43
CA ASP A 327 20.37 -8.85 3.60
C ASP A 327 20.42 -10.16 2.80
N GLN A 328 20.02 -11.27 3.42
CA GLN A 328 20.15 -12.61 2.86
C GLN A 328 18.81 -13.32 2.67
N THR A 329 17.75 -12.88 3.36
CA THR A 329 16.45 -13.54 3.28
C THR A 329 15.30 -12.55 3.16
N GLY A 330 14.30 -12.95 2.37
CA GLY A 330 12.98 -12.35 2.33
C GLY A 330 11.96 -13.31 2.94
N VAL A 331 10.98 -12.78 3.66
CA VAL A 331 9.95 -13.55 4.38
C VAL A 331 8.59 -12.94 4.08
N ILE A 332 7.63 -13.79 3.75
CA ILE A 332 6.22 -13.42 3.62
C ILE A 332 5.48 -13.88 4.87
N ILE A 333 4.83 -12.94 5.56
CA ILE A 333 4.14 -13.17 6.84
C ILE A 333 2.66 -12.88 6.65
N SER A 334 1.82 -13.73 7.25
CA SER A 334 0.37 -13.51 7.31
C SER A 334 0.02 -12.38 8.30
N PRO A 335 -1.15 -11.73 8.14
CA PRO A 335 -1.64 -10.76 9.14
C PRO A 335 -1.75 -11.31 10.56
N GLY A 336 -1.89 -12.64 10.70
CA GLY A 336 -2.00 -13.32 11.99
C GLY A 336 -0.66 -13.68 12.63
N GLY A 337 0.48 -13.27 12.06
CA GLY A 337 1.80 -13.52 12.63
C GLY A 337 2.39 -14.90 12.32
N SER A 338 2.01 -15.53 11.21
CA SER A 338 2.62 -16.78 10.74
C SER A 338 3.47 -16.58 9.50
N VAL A 339 4.65 -17.19 9.44
CA VAL A 339 5.48 -17.24 8.23
C VAL A 339 4.81 -18.13 7.20
N LEU A 340 4.56 -17.59 6.00
CA LEU A 340 4.02 -18.32 4.87
C LEU A 340 5.13 -18.95 4.03
N THR A 341 6.20 -18.19 3.77
CA THR A 341 7.36 -18.64 2.99
C THR A 341 8.58 -17.77 3.27
N SER A 342 9.77 -18.33 3.06
CA SER A 342 11.05 -17.64 3.05
C SER A 342 11.70 -17.77 1.68
N ILE A 343 12.47 -16.77 1.31
CA ILE A 343 13.12 -16.60 0.01
C ILE A 343 14.59 -16.28 0.29
N ASP A 344 15.48 -17.11 -0.21
CA ASP A 344 16.91 -16.85 -0.10
C ASP A 344 17.34 -15.82 -1.16
N LEU A 345 17.90 -14.71 -0.70
CA LEU A 345 18.38 -13.62 -1.54
C LEU A 345 19.84 -13.88 -1.92
N PRO A 346 20.20 -13.92 -3.22
CA PRO A 346 21.55 -14.22 -3.68
C PRO A 346 22.58 -13.14 -3.31
N ALA A 347 22.13 -11.91 -3.07
CA ALA A 347 22.96 -10.79 -2.61
C ALA A 347 22.10 -9.72 -1.92
N PRO A 348 22.71 -8.83 -1.11
CA PRO A 348 21.97 -7.80 -0.39
C PRO A 348 21.21 -6.84 -1.31
N PRO A 349 19.96 -6.48 -0.97
CA PRO A 349 19.18 -5.52 -1.72
C PRO A 349 19.80 -4.13 -1.66
N SER A 350 20.01 -3.55 -2.85
CA SER A 350 20.37 -2.13 -3.01
C SER A 350 19.15 -1.21 -2.99
N HIS A 351 17.97 -1.78 -3.22
CA HIS A 351 16.67 -1.10 -3.24
C HIS A 351 15.63 -2.00 -2.60
N ALA A 352 14.53 -1.43 -2.10
CA ALA A 352 13.40 -2.21 -1.63
C ALA A 352 12.86 -3.14 -2.74
N LEU A 353 12.59 -4.42 -2.42
CA LEU A 353 12.09 -5.42 -3.35
C LEU A 353 10.83 -4.89 -4.04
N ILE A 354 10.77 -5.04 -5.36
CA ILE A 354 9.62 -4.63 -6.17
C ILE A 354 8.66 -5.82 -6.23
N ALA A 355 7.37 -5.57 -5.99
CA ALA A 355 6.35 -6.62 -5.98
C ALA A 355 5.35 -6.31 -7.10
N GLU A 356 5.46 -7.03 -8.20
CA GLU A 356 4.70 -6.80 -9.43
C GLU A 356 4.51 -8.12 -10.18
N ASP A 357 3.42 -8.24 -10.93
CA ASP A 357 3.14 -9.41 -11.79
C ASP A 357 3.88 -9.25 -13.13
N PHE A 358 5.16 -9.63 -13.17
CA PHE A 358 5.96 -9.55 -14.41
C PHE A 358 5.78 -10.80 -15.29
N SER A 359 5.33 -11.93 -14.73
CA SER A 359 5.00 -13.14 -15.47
C SER A 359 3.62 -13.09 -16.13
N ASN A 360 2.77 -12.15 -15.70
CA ASN A 360 1.39 -11.93 -16.14
C ASN A 360 0.49 -13.16 -15.90
N ASP A 361 0.69 -13.84 -14.78
CA ASP A 361 -0.09 -15.02 -14.36
C ASP A 361 -1.15 -14.70 -13.30
N GLY A 362 -1.23 -13.43 -12.87
CA GLY A 362 -2.15 -12.93 -11.85
C GLY A 362 -1.65 -13.15 -10.42
N LEU A 363 -0.42 -13.63 -10.23
CA LEU A 363 0.28 -13.71 -8.95
C LEU A 363 1.28 -12.56 -8.81
N THR A 364 1.73 -12.31 -7.59
CA THR A 364 2.68 -11.24 -7.33
C THR A 364 4.09 -11.81 -7.30
N ASP A 365 4.85 -11.46 -8.32
CA ASP A 365 6.26 -11.81 -8.42
C ASP A 365 7.12 -10.77 -7.71
N LEU A 366 8.36 -11.14 -7.37
CA LEU A 366 9.29 -10.26 -6.66
C LEU A 366 10.53 -10.02 -7.51
N ILE A 367 10.97 -8.76 -7.57
CA ILE A 367 12.20 -8.36 -8.23
C ILE A 367 13.17 -7.81 -7.18
N LEU A 368 14.36 -8.40 -7.14
CA LEU A 368 15.48 -7.99 -6.30
C LEU A 368 16.50 -7.24 -7.16
N VAL A 369 16.86 -6.03 -6.74
CA VAL A 369 17.90 -5.22 -7.38
C VAL A 369 19.11 -5.17 -6.44
N THR A 370 20.25 -5.65 -6.93
CA THR A 370 21.50 -5.72 -6.18
C THR A 370 22.58 -4.94 -6.93
N SER A 371 23.75 -4.74 -6.31
CA SER A 371 24.90 -4.12 -6.98
C SER A 371 25.47 -4.98 -8.12
N SER A 372 25.25 -6.30 -8.11
CA SER A 372 25.77 -7.24 -9.11
C SER A 372 24.78 -7.56 -10.22
N GLY A 373 23.48 -7.35 -10.02
CA GLY A 373 22.46 -7.67 -11.00
C GLY A 373 21.03 -7.59 -10.48
N VAL A 374 20.10 -7.99 -11.35
CA VAL A 374 18.65 -8.02 -11.08
C VAL A 374 18.16 -9.46 -11.11
N TYR A 375 17.46 -9.88 -10.07
CA TYR A 375 16.90 -11.22 -9.92
C TYR A 375 15.38 -11.17 -9.86
N GLY A 376 14.70 -12.09 -10.53
CA GLY A 376 13.24 -12.24 -10.50
C GLY A 376 12.82 -13.54 -9.84
N PHE A 377 11.92 -13.47 -8.87
CA PHE A 377 11.33 -14.60 -8.18
C PHE A 377 9.87 -14.72 -8.59
N VAL A 378 9.51 -15.83 -9.23
CA VAL A 378 8.15 -16.09 -9.70
C VAL A 378 7.39 -16.87 -8.65
N GLN A 379 6.21 -16.38 -8.29
CA GLN A 379 5.34 -17.09 -7.34
C GLN A 379 4.72 -18.31 -8.03
N THR A 380 4.86 -19.50 -7.44
CA THR A 380 4.20 -20.71 -7.97
C THR A 380 3.17 -21.27 -6.98
N ARG A 381 2.03 -21.72 -7.52
CA ARG A 381 1.04 -22.45 -6.72
C ARG A 381 1.42 -23.92 -6.71
N GLN A 382 1.78 -24.44 -5.54
CA GLN A 382 1.88 -25.88 -5.34
C GLN A 382 0.50 -26.41 -4.92
N PRO A 383 -0.27 -27.08 -5.80
CA PRO A 383 -1.47 -27.77 -5.36
C PRO A 383 -1.08 -28.81 -4.32
N GLY A 384 -1.81 -28.88 -3.21
CA GLY A 384 -1.53 -29.79 -2.11
C GLY A 384 -1.64 -31.25 -2.53
N ALA A 385 -0.57 -31.80 -3.10
CA ALA A 385 -0.51 -33.16 -3.63
C ALA A 385 -0.80 -34.21 -2.54
N LEU A 386 -0.47 -33.89 -1.27
CA LEU A 386 -0.72 -34.76 -0.13
C LEU A 386 -2.22 -35.00 0.10
N PHE A 387 -3.05 -33.95 0.11
CA PHE A 387 -4.49 -34.10 0.32
C PHE A 387 -5.19 -34.78 -0.87
N PHE A 388 -4.73 -34.50 -2.09
CA PHE A 388 -5.24 -35.19 -3.27
C PHE A 388 -4.87 -36.68 -3.25
N SER A 389 -3.61 -37.01 -2.94
CA SER A 389 -3.14 -38.40 -2.86
C SER A 389 -3.83 -39.17 -1.73
N THR A 390 -4.06 -38.56 -0.57
CA THR A 390 -4.77 -39.22 0.54
C THR A 390 -6.23 -39.48 0.19
N LEU A 391 -6.91 -38.51 -0.44
CA LEU A 391 -8.31 -38.66 -0.86
C LEU A 391 -8.46 -39.75 -1.94
N VAL A 392 -7.57 -39.76 -2.94
CA VAL A 392 -7.53 -40.83 -3.95
C VAL A 392 -7.25 -42.19 -3.30
N GLY A 393 -6.31 -42.26 -2.35
CA GLY A 393 -6.04 -43.48 -1.59
C GLY A 393 -7.25 -43.98 -0.79
N CYS A 394 -7.96 -43.08 -0.09
CA CYS A 394 -9.20 -43.41 0.61
C CYS A 394 -10.29 -43.89 -0.36
N LEU A 395 -10.43 -43.25 -1.52
CA LEU A 395 -11.41 -43.65 -2.53
C LEU A 395 -11.12 -45.05 -3.10
N LEU A 396 -9.85 -45.37 -3.38
CA LEU A 396 -9.44 -46.70 -3.83
C LEU A 396 -9.72 -47.78 -2.77
N LEU A 397 -9.48 -47.48 -1.48
CA LEU A 397 -9.83 -48.40 -0.39
C LEU A 397 -11.34 -48.65 -0.31
N VAL A 398 -12.16 -47.60 -0.37
CA VAL A 398 -13.63 -47.73 -0.37
C VAL A 398 -14.11 -48.55 -1.57
N MET A 399 -13.53 -48.31 -2.76
CA MET A 399 -13.84 -49.10 -3.95
C MET A 399 -13.43 -50.57 -3.80
N GLY A 400 -12.28 -50.84 -3.21
CA GLY A 400 -11.84 -52.20 -2.89
C GLY A 400 -12.79 -52.92 -1.93
N VAL A 401 -13.21 -52.25 -0.85
CA VAL A 401 -14.18 -52.80 0.12
C VAL A 401 -15.53 -53.08 -0.54
N LEU A 402 -16.04 -52.15 -1.35
CA LEU A 402 -17.30 -52.32 -2.07
C LEU A 402 -17.21 -53.48 -3.08
N PHE A 403 -16.12 -53.59 -3.82
CA PHE A 403 -15.89 -54.69 -4.76
C PHE A 403 -15.87 -56.05 -4.06
N VAL A 404 -15.12 -56.17 -2.96
CA VAL A 404 -15.06 -57.41 -2.16
C VAL A 404 -16.43 -57.74 -1.58
N THR A 405 -17.15 -56.76 -1.04
CA THR A 405 -18.47 -56.96 -0.45
C THR A 405 -19.51 -57.39 -1.50
N GLN A 406 -19.49 -56.77 -2.68
CA GLN A 406 -20.35 -57.18 -3.80
C GLN A 406 -20.01 -58.58 -4.31
N HIS A 407 -18.72 -58.92 -4.43
CA HIS A 407 -18.29 -60.23 -4.88
C HIS A 407 -18.69 -61.34 -3.90
N LEU A 408 -18.49 -61.13 -2.60
CA LEU A 408 -18.88 -62.09 -1.55
C LEU A 408 -20.39 -62.26 -1.43
N ASN A 409 -21.16 -61.17 -1.59
CA ASN A 409 -22.62 -61.23 -1.57
C ASN A 409 -23.21 -61.84 -2.86
N SER A 410 -22.54 -61.69 -4.01
CA SER A 410 -22.94 -62.32 -5.27
C SER A 410 -22.83 -63.86 -5.22
N MET A 411 -21.82 -64.41 -4.52
CA MET A 411 -21.64 -65.86 -4.39
C MET A 411 -22.73 -66.57 -3.57
N LYS A 412 -23.54 -65.85 -2.78
CA LYS A 412 -24.63 -66.42 -1.97
C LYS A 412 -26.00 -66.51 -2.68
N GLY A 413 -26.12 -66.07 -3.93
CA GLY A 413 -27.40 -65.91 -4.62
C GLY A 413 -27.59 -66.74 -5.89
N LYS A 414 -27.75 -68.07 -5.77
CA LYS A 414 -28.55 -68.85 -6.74
C LYS A 414 -29.50 -69.78 -5.97
N PRO A 415 -30.80 -69.45 -5.81
CA PRO A 415 -31.77 -70.42 -5.36
C PRO A 415 -31.96 -71.45 -6.49
N ARG A 416 -31.72 -72.73 -6.16
CA ARG A 416 -32.00 -73.86 -7.04
C ARG A 416 -33.52 -73.96 -7.18
N ALA A 417 -34.05 -73.72 -8.37
CA ALA A 417 -35.45 -73.99 -8.68
C ALA A 417 -35.76 -75.47 -8.38
N SER A 418 -36.72 -75.74 -7.50
CA SER A 418 -37.20 -77.10 -7.28
C SER A 418 -38.06 -77.52 -8.48
N SER A 419 -37.48 -78.26 -9.40
CA SER A 419 -38.24 -79.15 -10.27
C SER A 419 -38.82 -80.27 -9.40
N GLY A 420 -40.12 -80.24 -9.14
CA GLY A 420 -40.84 -81.36 -8.53
C GLY A 420 -40.97 -82.54 -9.50
N PRO A 421 -40.98 -83.79 -9.01
CA PRO A 421 -41.47 -84.93 -9.78
C PRO A 421 -42.78 -85.52 -9.20
N ARG A 422 -43.71 -85.76 -10.12
CA ARG A 422 -44.85 -86.70 -10.13
C ARG A 422 -45.95 -86.60 -9.07
#